data_AF-A0A0C1QCJ1-F1
#
_entry.id   AF-A0A0C1QCJ1-F1
#
_cell.length_a   1.000
_cell.length_b   1.000
_cell.length_c   1.000
_cell.angle_alpha   90.00
_cell.angle_beta   90.00
_cell.angle_gamma   90.00
#
_symmetry.space_group_name_H-M   'P 1'
#
loop_
_entity.id
_entity.type
_entity.pdbx_description
1 polymer ?
#
loop_
_entity_poly.entity_id
_entity_poly.type
_entity_poly.pdbx_seq_one_letter_code
_entity_poly.pdbx_strand_id
1 'polypeptide(L)'
;MAINPKKQTLLNKSDFQKQQANKNKKRRLSAQQIKRQQEIAQQHGHQGVQTEPPKKSLTPLIIIGVVTLIAILFPKPQLITYQKLNMVTQSVYWPGLPGVKPVLFDSLLQPIKASERSTLYLCQDVSKPSTCQKYAILENHGFIAALKYLIFN
;
A
#
# COMPACT_ATOMS: atom_id res chain seq x y z
N MET A 1 -58.50 7.24 -76.46
CA MET A 1 -57.95 7.08 -75.10
C MET A 1 -57.53 8.46 -74.62
N ALA A 2 -58.21 9.03 -73.61
CA ALA A 2 -57.97 10.40 -73.15
C ALA A 2 -57.11 10.40 -71.88
N ILE A 3 -55.94 11.04 -71.92
CA ILE A 3 -55.03 11.21 -70.79
C ILE A 3 -55.42 12.51 -70.08
N ASN A 4 -55.98 12.42 -68.87
CA ASN A 4 -56.25 13.56 -68.01
C ASN A 4 -55.02 13.86 -67.13
N PRO A 5 -54.41 15.06 -67.19
CA PRO A 5 -53.34 15.43 -66.28
C PRO A 5 -53.90 15.74 -64.88
N LYS A 6 -53.33 15.08 -63.86
CA LYS A 6 -53.64 15.30 -62.44
C LYS A 6 -53.33 16.75 -62.06
N LYS A 7 -54.37 17.53 -61.75
CA LYS A 7 -54.25 18.88 -61.19
C LYS A 7 -53.55 18.80 -59.83
N GLN A 8 -52.45 19.53 -59.67
CA GLN A 8 -51.82 19.76 -58.36
C GLN A 8 -52.74 20.66 -57.53
N THR A 9 -53.31 20.10 -56.47
CA THR A 9 -54.07 20.86 -55.48
C THR A 9 -53.09 21.76 -54.72
N LEU A 10 -53.17 23.07 -54.96
CA LEU A 10 -52.51 24.09 -54.14
C LEU A 10 -53.03 23.94 -52.70
N LEU A 11 -52.12 23.63 -51.76
CA LEU A 11 -52.46 23.44 -50.36
C LEU A 11 -53.21 24.69 -49.84
N ASN A 12 -54.41 24.46 -49.30
CA ASN A 12 -55.22 25.48 -48.67
C ASN A 12 -54.48 26.02 -47.43
N LYS A 13 -54.48 27.34 -47.21
CA LYS A 13 -53.76 28.00 -46.10
C LYS A 13 -54.11 27.42 -44.73
N SER A 14 -55.34 26.93 -44.57
CA SER A 14 -55.85 26.31 -43.34
C SER A 14 -55.18 24.97 -43.02
N ASP A 15 -54.85 24.16 -44.04
CA ASP A 15 -54.19 22.86 -43.85
C ASP A 15 -52.70 23.02 -43.55
N PHE A 16 -52.06 24.06 -44.10
CA PHE A 16 -50.66 24.40 -43.79
C PHE A 16 -50.49 24.83 -42.33
N GLN A 17 -51.43 25.62 -41.79
CA GLN A 17 -51.42 26.00 -40.37
C GLN A 17 -51.63 24.80 -39.45
N LYS A 18 -52.55 23.88 -39.79
CA LYS A 18 -52.73 22.63 -39.03
C LYS A 18 -51.48 21.76 -39.05
N GLN A 19 -50.77 21.68 -40.17
CA GLN A 19 -49.49 20.96 -40.26
C GLN A 19 -48.38 21.61 -39.43
N GLN A 20 -48.29 22.95 -39.40
CA GLN A 20 -47.32 23.65 -38.57
C GLN A 20 -47.61 23.50 -37.07
N ALA A 21 -48.87 23.57 -36.66
CA ALA A 21 -49.28 23.36 -35.27
C ALA A 21 -48.92 21.94 -34.78
N ASN A 22 -49.09 20.92 -35.64
CA ASN A 22 -48.76 19.54 -35.30
C ASN A 22 -47.24 19.28 -35.26
N LYS A 23 -46.45 19.94 -36.12
CA LYS A 23 -44.97 19.91 -36.05
C LYS A 23 -44.44 20.53 -34.75
N ASN A 24 -45.03 21.64 -34.29
CA ASN A 24 -44.65 22.27 -33.04
C ASN A 24 -45.04 21.43 -31.81
N LYS A 25 -46.19 20.74 -31.86
CA LYS A 25 -46.59 19.79 -30.80
C LYS A 25 -45.65 18.58 -30.71
N LYS A 26 -45.22 18.03 -31.85
CA LYS A 26 -44.21 16.95 -31.90
C LYS A 26 -42.84 17.39 -31.39
N ARG A 27 -42.39 18.61 -31.73
CA ARG A 27 -41.14 19.19 -31.17
C ARG A 27 -41.19 19.33 -29.64
N ARG A 28 -42.33 19.76 -29.09
CA ARG A 28 -42.52 19.84 -27.63
C ARG A 28 -42.48 18.47 -26.95
N LEU A 29 -43.11 17.43 -27.53
CA LEU A 29 -42.99 16.06 -27.00
C LEU A 29 -41.54 15.55 -27.03
N SER A 30 -40.80 15.81 -28.10
CA SER A 30 -39.39 15.40 -28.20
C SER A 30 -38.50 16.14 -27.19
N ALA A 31 -38.72 17.43 -26.94
CA ALA A 31 -37.97 18.19 -25.94
C ALA A 31 -38.26 17.70 -24.51
N GLN A 32 -39.49 17.27 -24.24
CA GLN A 32 -39.88 16.71 -22.95
C GLN A 32 -39.35 15.29 -22.75
N GLN A 33 -39.22 14.50 -23.82
CA GLN A 33 -38.52 13.20 -23.79
C GLN A 33 -37.01 13.36 -23.61
N ILE A 34 -36.38 14.35 -24.26
CA ILE A 34 -34.95 14.66 -24.09
C ILE A 34 -34.68 15.13 -22.66
N LYS A 35 -35.53 15.99 -22.08
CA LYS A 35 -35.42 16.38 -20.65
C LYS A 35 -35.56 15.18 -19.72
N ARG A 36 -36.55 14.30 -19.96
CA ARG A 36 -36.75 13.09 -19.14
C ARG A 36 -35.56 12.12 -19.27
N GLN A 37 -34.95 12.03 -20.45
CA GLN A 37 -33.76 11.20 -20.68
C GLN A 37 -32.49 11.83 -20.07
N GLN A 38 -32.39 13.17 -20.01
CA GLN A 38 -31.36 13.90 -19.23
C GLN A 38 -31.55 13.76 -17.73
N GLU A 39 -32.78 13.78 -17.20
CA GLU A 39 -33.05 13.51 -15.78
C GLU A 39 -32.74 12.05 -15.41
N ILE A 40 -33.04 11.08 -16.28
CA ILE A 40 -32.66 9.67 -16.08
C ILE A 40 -31.15 9.47 -16.18
N ALA A 41 -30.45 10.21 -17.06
CA ALA A 41 -28.99 10.18 -17.15
C ALA A 41 -28.30 10.91 -15.98
N GLN A 42 -28.89 11.97 -15.42
CA GLN A 42 -28.43 12.58 -14.16
C GLN A 42 -28.73 11.70 -12.94
N GLN A 43 -29.84 10.95 -12.94
CA GLN A 43 -30.11 9.96 -11.88
C GLN A 43 -29.21 8.73 -11.99
N HIS A 44 -28.89 8.24 -13.19
CA HIS A 44 -27.92 7.14 -13.38
C HIS A 44 -26.45 7.58 -13.25
N GLY A 45 -26.14 8.86 -13.46
CA GLY A 45 -24.83 9.45 -13.12
C GLY A 45 -24.59 9.62 -11.61
N HIS A 46 -25.61 9.36 -10.79
CA HIS A 46 -25.53 9.32 -9.32
C HIS A 46 -25.79 7.92 -8.74
N GLN A 47 -25.74 6.87 -9.57
CA GLN A 47 -25.65 5.48 -9.14
C GLN A 47 -24.33 4.81 -9.59
N GLY A 48 -23.28 5.61 -9.82
CA GLY A 48 -21.91 5.16 -9.97
C GLY A 48 -21.04 5.80 -8.90
N VAL A 49 -20.67 5.01 -7.89
CA VAL A 49 -19.77 5.36 -6.77
C VAL A 49 -20.30 6.50 -5.89
N GLN A 50 -21.10 6.12 -4.87
CA GLN A 50 -21.10 6.89 -3.63
C GLN A 50 -19.65 7.01 -3.17
N THR A 51 -19.01 8.14 -3.45
CA THR A 51 -17.85 8.55 -2.68
C THR A 51 -18.43 9.08 -1.38
N GLU A 52 -18.76 8.16 -0.46
CA GLU A 52 -18.83 8.50 0.95
C GLU A 52 -17.59 9.37 1.26
N PRO A 53 -17.72 10.48 2.00
CA PRO A 53 -16.52 11.16 2.49
C PRO A 53 -15.66 10.09 3.14
N PRO A 54 -14.36 9.96 2.80
CA PRO A 54 -13.56 8.86 3.26
C PRO A 54 -13.71 8.84 4.77
N LYS A 55 -14.42 7.82 5.29
CA LYS A 55 -14.50 7.57 6.72
C LYS A 55 -13.04 7.49 7.11
N LYS A 56 -12.53 8.52 7.80
CA LYS A 56 -11.15 8.55 8.29
C LYS A 56 -11.06 7.37 9.23
N SER A 57 -10.66 6.24 8.67
CA SER A 57 -10.50 5.03 9.43
C SER A 57 -9.35 5.33 10.38
N LEU A 58 -9.58 5.14 11.67
CA LEU A 58 -8.51 5.20 12.66
C LEU A 58 -7.60 3.97 12.54
N THR A 59 -7.97 3.00 11.70
CA THR A 59 -7.21 1.79 11.39
C THR A 59 -5.74 2.06 11.03
N PRO A 60 -5.38 2.96 10.10
CA PRO A 60 -3.98 3.35 9.86
C PRO A 60 -3.27 3.91 11.09
N LEU A 61 -3.95 4.72 11.91
CA LEU A 61 -3.35 5.28 13.14
C LEU A 61 -3.11 4.19 14.19
N ILE A 62 -4.03 3.24 14.31
CA ILE A 62 -3.88 2.08 15.21
C ILE A 62 -2.73 1.19 14.72
N ILE A 63 -2.64 0.92 13.41
CA ILE A 63 -1.53 0.14 12.83
C ILE A 63 -0.19 0.83 13.10
N ILE A 64 -0.09 2.13 12.84
CA ILE A 64 1.13 2.90 13.12
C ILE A 64 1.47 2.85 14.62
N GLY A 65 0.47 2.99 15.49
CA GLY A 65 0.65 2.87 16.94
C GLY A 65 1.21 1.51 17.35
N VAL A 66 0.65 0.42 16.83
CA VAL A 66 1.10 -0.95 17.12
C VAL A 66 2.51 -1.19 16.58
N VAL A 67 2.81 -0.76 15.35
CA VAL A 67 4.15 -0.91 14.75
C VAL A 67 5.19 -0.12 15.55
N THR A 68 4.85 1.10 15.98
CA THR A 68 5.75 1.93 16.78
C THR A 68 6.01 1.29 18.15
N LEU A 69 4.96 0.76 18.77
CA LEU A 69 5.05 0.05 20.04
C LEU A 69 5.97 -1.18 19.95
N ILE A 70 5.81 -2.00 18.90
CA ILE A 70 6.70 -3.15 18.63
C ILE A 70 8.13 -2.66 18.40
N ALA A 71 8.33 -1.60 17.63
CA ALA A 71 9.67 -1.08 17.33
C ALA A 71 10.43 -0.56 18.57
N ILE A 72 9.71 -0.20 19.64
CA ILE A 72 10.28 0.24 20.92
C ILE A 72 10.52 -0.96 21.84
N LEU A 73 9.57 -1.87 21.96
CA LEU A 73 9.64 -3.02 22.86
C LEU A 73 10.64 -4.08 22.40
N PHE A 74 10.78 -4.29 21.09
CA PHE A 74 11.61 -5.36 20.56
C PHE A 74 13.03 -4.84 20.24
N PRO A 75 14.07 -5.44 20.84
CA PRO A 75 15.45 -5.05 20.58
C PRO A 75 15.79 -5.41 19.13
N LYS A 76 16.31 -4.41 18.41
CA LYS A 76 16.59 -4.53 16.98
C LYS A 76 17.88 -5.35 16.76
N PRO A 77 17.91 -6.25 15.76
CA PRO A 77 19.16 -6.88 15.34
C PRO A 77 20.11 -5.81 14.77
N GLN A 78 21.41 -6.03 14.93
CA GLN A 78 22.48 -5.15 14.47
C GLN A 78 23.55 -5.98 13.76
N LEU A 79 24.22 -5.40 12.77
CA LEU A 79 25.30 -6.09 12.05
C LEU A 79 26.61 -5.77 12.76
N ILE A 80 27.31 -6.79 13.20
CA ILE A 80 28.59 -6.62 13.89
C ILE A 80 29.72 -7.16 13.03
N THR A 81 30.82 -6.41 13.02
CA THR A 81 32.07 -6.83 12.38
C THR A 81 33.05 -7.17 13.48
N TYR A 82 33.51 -8.41 13.54
CA TYR A 82 34.42 -8.89 14.57
C TYR A 82 35.62 -9.61 13.97
N GLN A 83 36.74 -9.59 14.68
CA GLN A 83 38.00 -10.15 14.20
C GLN A 83 38.59 -11.14 15.20
N LYS A 84 39.20 -12.18 14.65
CA LYS A 84 40.06 -13.12 15.37
C LYS A 84 41.20 -13.59 14.49
N LEU A 85 42.43 -13.54 15.00
CA LEU A 85 43.64 -14.04 14.32
C LEU A 85 43.77 -13.49 12.88
N ASN A 86 43.60 -12.18 12.73
CA ASN A 86 43.63 -11.47 11.44
C ASN A 86 42.49 -11.78 10.45
N MET A 87 41.54 -12.65 10.80
CA MET A 87 40.32 -12.89 10.02
C MET A 87 39.19 -11.99 10.52
N VAL A 88 38.60 -11.22 9.61
CA VAL A 88 37.46 -10.32 9.87
C VAL A 88 36.19 -11.00 9.36
N THR A 89 35.17 -11.06 10.21
CA THR A 89 33.88 -11.67 9.90
C THR A 89 32.77 -10.69 10.24
N GLN A 90 31.72 -10.72 9.43
CA GLN A 90 30.51 -9.93 9.63
C GLN A 90 29.36 -10.88 9.96
N SER A 91 28.61 -10.58 11.01
CA SER A 91 27.42 -11.36 11.34
C SER A 91 26.34 -10.50 11.98
N VAL A 92 25.11 -10.99 11.89
CA VAL A 92 23.98 -10.33 12.54
C VAL A 92 23.90 -10.78 13.99
N TYR A 93 23.98 -9.81 14.89
CA TYR A 93 23.78 -9.98 16.31
C TYR A 93 22.40 -9.51 16.72
N TRP A 94 21.69 -10.37 17.45
CA TRP A 94 20.41 -10.02 18.05
C TRP A 94 20.50 -10.14 19.57
N PRO A 95 20.27 -9.05 20.32
CA PRO A 95 20.31 -9.08 21.78
C PRO A 95 19.26 -10.00 22.41
N GLY A 96 18.18 -10.31 21.67
CA GLY A 96 17.04 -11.05 22.20
C GLY A 96 16.20 -10.21 23.17
N LEU A 97 14.98 -10.67 23.44
CA LEU A 97 14.12 -10.09 24.47
C LEU A 97 14.65 -10.42 25.87
N PRO A 98 14.23 -9.69 26.93
CA PRO A 98 14.53 -10.05 28.31
C PRO A 98 14.17 -11.53 28.59
N GLY A 99 15.15 -12.33 29.02
CA GLY A 99 14.98 -13.77 29.28
C GLY A 99 15.25 -14.68 28.08
N VAL A 100 15.36 -14.13 26.86
CA VAL A 100 15.82 -14.86 25.67
C VAL A 100 17.33 -14.68 25.54
N LYS A 101 18.03 -15.76 25.24
CA LYS A 101 19.48 -15.70 25.03
C LYS A 101 19.79 -14.90 23.77
N PRO A 102 20.82 -14.04 23.79
CA PRO A 102 21.26 -13.36 22.58
C PRO A 102 21.75 -14.39 21.58
N VAL A 103 21.58 -14.10 20.29
CA VAL A 103 21.94 -15.01 19.20
C VAL A 103 22.78 -14.31 18.16
N LEU A 104 23.67 -15.09 17.56
CA LEU A 104 24.46 -14.71 16.41
C LEU A 104 23.99 -15.56 15.24
N PHE A 105 23.48 -14.94 14.18
CA PHE A 105 22.85 -15.72 13.09
C PHE A 105 23.83 -16.58 12.30
N ASP A 106 25.12 -16.26 12.33
CA ASP A 106 26.19 -16.96 11.60
C ASP A 106 26.83 -18.09 12.44
N SER A 107 26.42 -18.30 13.69
CA SER A 107 27.09 -19.27 14.58
C SER A 107 26.16 -19.85 15.63
N LEU A 108 26.34 -21.13 15.94
CA LEU A 108 25.64 -21.79 17.04
C LEU A 108 26.16 -21.40 18.43
N LEU A 109 27.18 -20.54 18.50
CA LEU A 109 27.78 -20.08 19.74
C LEU A 109 26.95 -18.93 20.34
N GLN A 110 26.85 -18.91 21.66
CA GLN A 110 26.15 -17.87 22.40
C GLN A 110 27.06 -16.63 22.55
N PRO A 111 26.67 -15.48 21.98
CA PRO A 111 27.42 -14.24 22.11
C PRO A 111 27.20 -13.60 23.49
N ILE A 112 28.28 -13.34 24.21
CA ILE A 112 28.30 -12.55 25.43
C ILE A 112 29.00 -11.24 25.10
N LYS A 113 28.23 -10.15 25.03
CA LYS A 113 28.78 -8.82 24.77
C LYS A 113 29.26 -8.22 26.09
N ALA A 114 30.57 -7.94 26.18
CA ALA A 114 31.09 -7.10 27.25
C ALA A 114 30.75 -5.64 26.90
N SER A 115 29.74 -5.08 27.57
CA SER A 115 29.19 -3.74 27.29
C SER A 115 30.25 -2.63 27.26
N GLU A 116 31.35 -2.82 28.00
CA GLU A 116 32.40 -1.82 28.23
C GLU A 116 33.60 -1.91 27.28
N ARG A 117 33.83 -3.05 26.58
CA ARG A 117 35.19 -3.35 26.07
C ARG A 117 35.36 -3.61 24.58
N SER A 118 34.37 -3.29 23.72
CA SER A 118 34.39 -3.64 22.28
C SER A 118 34.87 -5.07 22.03
N THR A 119 34.58 -5.99 22.96
CA THR A 119 34.99 -7.39 22.91
C THR A 119 33.76 -8.26 22.98
N LEU A 120 33.73 -9.26 22.11
CA LEU A 120 32.68 -10.24 22.01
C LEU A 120 33.24 -11.59 22.46
N TYR A 121 32.57 -12.24 23.40
CA TYR A 121 32.90 -13.59 23.80
C TYR A 121 31.89 -14.54 23.17
N LEU A 122 32.35 -15.51 22.38
CA LEU A 122 31.49 -16.56 21.83
C LEU A 122 31.74 -17.82 22.63
N CYS A 123 30.70 -18.34 23.28
CA CYS A 123 30.78 -19.56 24.08
C CYS A 123 29.91 -20.65 23.48
N GLN A 124 30.37 -21.90 23.50
CA GLN A 124 29.48 -23.03 23.20
C GLN A 124 28.46 -23.21 24.34
N ASP A 125 28.94 -23.09 25.58
CA ASP A 125 28.11 -23.13 26.79
C ASP A 125 28.53 -21.99 27.72
N VAL A 126 27.59 -21.10 28.04
CA VAL A 126 27.79 -19.96 28.94
C VAL A 126 28.14 -20.41 30.36
N SER A 127 27.76 -21.63 30.74
CA SER A 127 28.06 -22.20 32.06
C SER A 127 29.53 -22.64 32.20
N LYS A 128 30.25 -22.81 31.08
CA LYS A 128 31.62 -23.32 31.05
C LYS A 128 32.57 -22.28 30.45
N PRO A 129 33.27 -21.48 31.28
CA PRO A 129 34.11 -20.38 30.80
C PRO A 129 35.29 -20.85 29.93
N SER A 130 35.72 -22.11 30.06
CA SER A 130 36.77 -22.70 29.23
C SER A 130 36.38 -22.88 27.76
N THR A 131 35.07 -22.87 27.45
CA THR A 131 34.57 -23.00 26.06
C THR A 131 34.39 -21.65 25.36
N CYS A 132 34.68 -20.54 26.06
CA CYS A 132 34.50 -19.19 25.56
C CYS A 132 35.73 -18.70 24.82
N GLN A 133 35.52 -18.11 23.65
CA GLN A 133 36.56 -17.54 22.82
C GLN A 133 36.37 -16.02 22.72
N LYS A 134 37.48 -15.28 22.80
CA LYS A 134 37.47 -13.81 22.74
C LYS A 134 37.66 -13.32 21.31
N TYR A 135 36.84 -12.35 20.92
CA TYR A 135 36.87 -11.66 19.64
C TYR A 135 36.86 -10.14 19.88
N ALA A 136 37.51 -9.39 19.00
CA ALA A 136 37.46 -7.93 19.01
C ALA A 136 36.36 -7.45 18.07
N ILE A 137 35.52 -6.52 18.51
CA ILE A 137 34.50 -5.87 17.68
C ILE A 137 35.15 -4.65 17.03
N LEU A 138 35.19 -4.64 15.70
CA LEU A 138 35.74 -3.52 14.93
C LEU A 138 34.66 -2.47 14.70
N GLU A 139 33.47 -2.90 14.28
CA GLU A 139 32.38 -2.01 13.92
C GLU A 139 31.02 -2.58 14.33
N ASN A 140 30.10 -1.68 14.68
CA ASN A 140 28.69 -2.01 14.90
C ASN A 140 27.84 -1.18 13.94
N HIS A 141 27.12 -1.87 13.07
CA HIS A 141 26.19 -1.28 12.12
C HIS A 141 24.75 -1.51 12.57
N GLY A 142 23.87 -0.54 12.30
CA GLY A 142 22.48 -0.56 12.77
C GLY A 142 21.59 -1.61 12.08
N PHE A 143 20.31 -1.60 12.46
CA PHE A 143 19.29 -2.52 11.95
C PHE A 143 19.18 -2.57 10.42
N ILE A 144 19.26 -1.42 9.76
CA ILE A 144 19.13 -1.33 8.29
C ILE A 144 20.28 -2.09 7.62
N ALA A 145 21.49 -2.00 8.16
CA ALA A 145 22.64 -2.73 7.63
C ALA A 145 22.49 -4.24 7.84
N ALA A 146 22.00 -4.66 9.02
CA ALA A 146 21.69 -6.07 9.29
C ALA A 146 20.64 -6.63 8.32
N LEU A 147 19.57 -5.86 8.07
CA LEU A 147 18.52 -6.28 7.14
C LEU A 147 19.04 -6.35 5.70
N LYS A 148 19.84 -5.36 5.27
CA LYS A 148 20.48 -5.38 3.95
C LYS A 148 21.39 -6.60 3.82
N TYR A 149 22.19 -6.90 4.84
CA TYR A 149 23.06 -8.07 4.86
C TYR A 149 22.25 -9.36 4.71
N LEU A 150 21.13 -9.52 5.41
CA LEU A 150 20.30 -10.73 5.29
C LEU A 150 19.53 -10.86 3.96
N ILE A 151 19.21 -9.75 3.30
CA ILE A 151 18.43 -9.77 2.04
C ILE A 151 19.34 -9.94 0.81
N PHE A 152 20.52 -9.34 0.83
CA PHE A 152 21.38 -9.21 -0.35
C PHE A 152 22.66 -10.07 -0.30
N ASN A 153 22.86 -10.87 0.74
CA ASN A 153 24.02 -11.77 0.89
C ASN A 153 23.55 -13.23 0.83
#